data_AF-I4K714-F1
#
_entry.id   AF-I4K714-F1
#
_cell.length_a   1.000
_cell.length_b   1.000
_cell.length_c   1.000
_cell.angle_alpha   90.00
_cell.angle_beta   90.00
_cell.angle_gamma   90.00
#
_symmetry.space_group_name_H-M   'P 1'
#
loop_
_entity.id
_entity.type
_entity.pdbx_description
1 polymer ?
#
loop_
_entity_poly.entity_id
_entity_poly.type
_entity_poly.pdbx_seq_one_letter_code
_entity_poly.pdbx_strand_id
1 'polypeptide(L)'
;MGDYLNTVGIGEFFYVCGMKDGASHAWLEVDGLIVDITGDQFADRPSIYVDKPDAWYGQWEEDIKHLAVHEPSAFFYGEERRFLERVLEHINRNEAAGAGLPK
;
A
#
# COMPACT_ATOMS: atom_id res chain seq x y z
N MET A 1 1.63 2.23 -0.73
CA MET A 1 2.19 1.69 0.54
C MET A 1 3.47 0.91 0.33
N GLY A 2 3.49 -0.14 -0.50
CA GLY A 2 4.72 -0.92 -0.74
C GLY A 2 5.89 -0.11 -1.31
N ASP A 3 5.59 0.89 -2.17
CA ASP A 3 6.60 1.84 -2.65
C ASP A 3 7.27 2.63 -1.51
N TYR A 4 6.49 3.16 -0.58
CA TYR A 4 7.03 3.86 0.59
C TYR A 4 7.94 2.96 1.42
N LEU A 5 7.54 1.71 1.67
CA LEU A 5 8.36 0.75 2.44
C LEU A 5 9.67 0.41 1.72
N ASN A 6 9.65 0.32 0.38
CA ASN A 6 10.85 0.17 -0.43
C ASN A 6 11.77 1.42 -0.34
N THR A 7 11.22 2.64 -0.27
CA THR A 7 12.03 3.86 -0.09
C THR A 7 12.69 3.98 1.29
N VAL A 8 12.17 3.27 2.30
CA VAL A 8 12.73 3.24 3.66
C VAL A 8 13.92 2.27 3.76
N GLY A 9 14.13 1.41 2.75
CA GLY A 9 15.32 0.55 2.64
C GLY A 9 15.36 -0.61 3.64
N ILE A 10 14.20 -1.03 4.16
CA ILE A 10 14.08 -2.12 5.15
C ILE A 10 13.84 -3.51 4.53
N GLY A 11 13.84 -3.61 3.21
CA GLY A 11 13.65 -4.85 2.46
C GLY A 11 13.03 -4.57 1.09
N GLU A 12 12.99 -5.60 0.24
CA GLU A 12 12.30 -5.56 -1.05
C GLU A 12 10.86 -6.06 -0.86
N PHE A 13 9.90 -5.15 -0.92
CA PHE A 13 8.49 -5.46 -0.84
C PHE A 13 7.96 -5.74 -2.24
N PHE A 14 7.29 -6.87 -2.40
CA PHE A 14 6.55 -7.27 -3.59
C PHE A 14 5.06 -7.02 -3.36
N TYR A 15 4.39 -6.48 -4.36
CA TYR A 15 2.94 -6.45 -4.41
C TYR A 15 2.46 -7.79 -4.97
N VAL A 16 1.54 -8.42 -4.23
CA VAL A 16 0.89 -9.66 -4.63
C VAL A 16 -0.60 -9.44 -4.67
N CYS A 17 -1.24 -9.87 -5.76
CA CYS A 17 -2.69 -9.93 -5.90
C CYS A 17 -3.10 -11.36 -6.17
N GLY A 18 -3.87 -11.94 -5.26
CA GLY A 18 -4.44 -13.27 -5.37
C GLY A 18 -5.91 -13.21 -5.80
N MET A 19 -6.36 -14.27 -6.46
CA MET A 19 -7.76 -14.49 -6.82
C MET A 19 -8.31 -15.70 -6.06
N LYS A 20 -9.52 -15.56 -5.52
CA LYS A 20 -10.26 -16.65 -4.89
C LYS A 20 -11.75 -16.45 -5.08
N ASP A 21 -12.44 -17.47 -5.59
CA ASP A 21 -13.90 -17.47 -5.78
C ASP A 21 -14.45 -16.22 -6.53
N GLY A 22 -13.66 -15.67 -7.46
CA GLY A 22 -14.02 -14.47 -8.23
C GLY A 22 -13.79 -13.14 -7.52
N ALA A 23 -13.23 -13.13 -6.31
CA ALA A 23 -12.77 -11.95 -5.61
C ALA A 23 -11.24 -11.86 -5.67
N SER A 24 -10.72 -10.62 -5.76
CA SER A 24 -9.29 -10.34 -5.63
C SER A 24 -8.96 -9.90 -4.20
N HIS A 25 -7.77 -10.24 -3.74
CA HIS A 25 -7.18 -9.67 -2.53
C HIS A 25 -5.71 -9.37 -2.76
N ALA A 26 -5.22 -8.27 -2.19
CA ALA A 26 -3.85 -7.83 -2.38
C ALA A 26 -3.11 -7.68 -1.04
N TRP A 27 -1.85 -8.10 -1.03
CA TRP A 27 -0.95 -8.00 0.11
C TRP A 27 0.46 -7.64 -0.34
N LEU A 28 1.34 -7.38 0.62
CA LEU A 28 2.77 -7.22 0.36
C LEU A 28 3.54 -8.45 0.83
N GLU A 29 4.61 -8.79 0.12
CA GLU A 29 5.57 -9.81 0.52
C GLU A 29 6.96 -9.23 0.67
N VAL A 30 7.64 -9.57 1.77
CA VAL A 30 9.02 -9.17 2.03
C VAL A 30 9.75 -10.34 2.71
N ASP A 31 10.83 -10.82 2.10
CA ASP A 31 11.67 -11.91 2.64
C ASP A 31 10.86 -13.15 3.12
N GLY A 32 9.82 -13.52 2.36
CA GLY A 32 8.92 -14.64 2.68
C GLY A 32 7.90 -14.38 3.80
N LEU A 33 7.79 -13.14 4.28
CA LEU A 33 6.74 -12.67 5.17
C LEU A 33 5.64 -11.97 4.37
N ILE A 34 4.41 -12.16 4.81
CA ILE A 34 3.23 -11.44 4.34
C ILE A 34 3.03 -10.21 5.22
N VAL A 35 2.74 -9.07 4.59
CA VAL A 35 2.28 -7.85 5.25
C VAL A 35 0.93 -7.46 4.63
N ASP A 36 -0.13 -7.63 5.40
CA ASP A 36 -1.51 -7.35 4.99
C ASP A 36 -2.17 -6.46 6.04
N ILE A 37 -2.40 -5.20 5.70
CA ILE A 37 -3.00 -4.19 6.59
C ILE A 37 -4.53 -4.09 6.43
N THR A 38 -5.08 -4.94 5.56
CA THR A 38 -6.50 -4.98 5.17
C THR A 38 -7.10 -6.33 5.50
N GLY A 39 -6.46 -7.12 6.36
CA GLY A 39 -6.91 -8.46 6.68
C GLY A 39 -8.31 -8.47 7.29
N ASP A 40 -8.68 -7.43 8.05
CA ASP A 40 -10.02 -7.25 8.63
C ASP A 40 -11.16 -7.10 7.62
N GLN A 41 -10.89 -7.00 6.32
CA GLN A 41 -11.90 -7.18 5.28
C GLN A 41 -12.54 -8.58 5.32
N PHE A 42 -11.89 -9.54 5.97
CA PHE A 42 -12.36 -10.90 6.15
C PHE A 42 -12.60 -11.20 7.63
N ALA A 43 -13.74 -11.81 7.95
CA ALA A 43 -14.20 -12.01 9.33
C ALA A 43 -13.23 -12.84 10.21
N ASP A 44 -12.46 -13.74 9.59
CA ASP A 44 -11.54 -14.66 10.28
C ASP A 44 -10.07 -14.22 10.20
N ARG A 45 -9.83 -12.93 9.96
CA ARG A 45 -8.48 -12.37 9.76
C ARG A 45 -8.22 -11.20 10.70
N PRO A 46 -6.97 -11.04 11.16
CA PRO A 46 -6.59 -9.87 11.95
C PRO A 46 -6.59 -8.63 11.06
N SER A 47 -6.82 -7.46 11.66
CA SER A 47 -6.76 -6.16 10.96
C SER A 47 -5.40 -5.93 10.30
N ILE A 48 -4.32 -6.34 10.96
CA ILE A 48 -2.97 -6.36 10.40
C ILE A 48 -2.37 -7.75 10.58
N TYR A 49 -1.94 -8.36 9.50
CA TYR A 49 -1.18 -9.62 9.50
C TYR A 49 0.27 -9.35 9.08
N VAL A 50 1.22 -9.78 9.92
CA VAL A 50 2.66 -9.75 9.62
C VAL A 50 3.30 -11.05 10.10
N ASP A 51 3.35 -12.05 9.23
CA ASP A 51 3.99 -13.34 9.49
C ASP A 51 4.20 -14.11 8.17
N LYS A 52 4.76 -15.32 8.24
CA LYS A 52 4.82 -16.27 7.12
C LYS A 52 3.42 -16.58 6.58
N PRO A 53 3.28 -16.93 5.29
CA PRO A 53 2.00 -17.33 4.73
C PRO A 53 1.43 -18.54 5.46
N ASP A 54 0.20 -18.40 5.95
CA ASP A 54 -0.58 -19.48 6.56
C ASP A 54 -1.48 -20.16 5.52
N ALA A 55 -2.30 -21.11 5.99
CA ALA A 55 -3.25 -21.82 5.14
C ALA A 55 -4.31 -20.90 4.49
N TRP A 56 -4.49 -19.67 4.98
CA TRP A 56 -5.40 -18.71 4.37
C TRP A 56 -4.80 -18.14 3.09
N TYR A 57 -3.53 -17.69 3.12
CA TYR A 57 -2.83 -17.22 1.92
C TYR A 57 -2.63 -18.32 0.88
N GLY A 58 -2.43 -19.58 1.32
CA GLY A 58 -2.34 -20.73 0.43
C GLY A 58 -3.62 -21.10 -0.33
N GLN A 59 -4.76 -20.46 -0.03
CA GLN A 59 -6.02 -20.65 -0.77
C GLN A 59 -6.20 -19.67 -1.93
N TRP A 60 -5.34 -18.67 -2.05
CA TRP A 60 -5.40 -17.68 -3.12
C TRP A 60 -4.52 -18.12 -4.27
N GLU A 61 -5.06 -18.06 -5.48
CA GLU A 61 -4.26 -18.23 -6.69
C GLU A 61 -3.53 -16.91 -6.97
N GLU A 62 -2.19 -16.91 -6.87
CA GLU A 62 -1.39 -15.73 -7.21
C GLU A 62 -1.57 -15.38 -8.70
N ASP A 63 -2.28 -14.29 -8.97
CA ASP A 63 -2.53 -13.81 -10.33
C ASP A 63 -1.43 -12.83 -10.76
N ILE A 64 -1.02 -11.94 -9.85
CA ILE A 64 0.00 -10.93 -10.12
C ILE A 64 0.98 -10.85 -8.96
N LYS A 65 2.28 -10.90 -9.28
CA LYS A 65 3.38 -10.65 -8.33
C LYS A 65 4.44 -9.80 -9.00
N HIS A 66 4.69 -8.60 -8.48
CA HIS A 66 5.76 -7.75 -8.95
C HIS A 66 6.36 -6.95 -7.80
N LEU A 67 7.59 -6.47 -7.96
CA LEU A 67 8.20 -5.59 -6.98
C LEU A 67 7.26 -4.39 -6.75
N ALA A 68 7.00 -4.04 -5.50
CA ALA A 68 6.12 -2.93 -5.14
C ALA A 68 6.83 -1.59 -5.38
N VAL A 69 7.15 -1.34 -6.64
CA VAL A 69 7.67 -0.07 -7.13
C VAL A 69 6.48 0.71 -7.65
N HIS A 70 6.40 2.00 -7.34
CA HIS A 70 5.50 2.89 -8.05
C HIS A 70 6.05 3.06 -9.47
N GLU A 71 5.64 2.18 -10.39
CA GLU A 71 6.03 2.28 -11.79
C GLU A 71 5.43 3.58 -12.35
N PRO A 72 6.24 4.59 -12.74
CA PRO A 72 5.73 5.88 -13.20
C PRO A 72 4.88 5.79 -14.47
N SER A 73 4.88 4.64 -15.16
CA SER A 73 4.15 4.43 -16.41
C SER A 73 2.77 3.78 -16.24
N ALA A 74 2.34 3.43 -15.02
CA ALA A 74 0.99 2.94 -14.79
C ALA A 74 -0.03 4.04 -15.18
N PHE A 75 -0.78 3.74 -16.24
CA PHE A 75 -1.51 4.67 -17.12
C PHE A 75 -2.64 5.49 -16.44
N PHE A 76 -2.84 5.38 -15.12
CA PHE A 76 -3.95 5.99 -14.37
C PHE A 76 -3.52 7.08 -13.36
N TYR A 77 -2.23 7.40 -13.23
CA TYR A 77 -1.74 8.29 -12.16
C TYR A 77 -1.72 9.80 -12.48
N GLY A 78 -2.11 10.23 -13.68
CA GLY A 78 -2.16 11.66 -13.99
C GLY A 78 -3.09 12.46 -13.08
N GLU A 79 -4.22 11.86 -12.69
CA GLU A 79 -5.22 12.52 -11.85
C GLU A 79 -4.90 12.40 -10.35
N GLU A 80 -4.43 11.24 -9.89
CA GLU A 80 -4.08 11.02 -8.49
C GLU A 80 -2.86 11.85 -8.06
N ARG A 81 -1.81 11.92 -8.89
CA ARG A 81 -0.64 12.76 -8.60
C ARG A 81 -1.03 14.23 -8.49
N ARG A 82 -1.86 14.70 -9.42
CA ARG A 82 -2.35 16.08 -9.42
C ARG A 82 -3.24 16.37 -8.21
N PHE A 83 -3.97 15.37 -7.73
CA PHE A 83 -4.75 15.46 -6.50
C PHE A 83 -3.83 15.57 -5.27
N LEU A 84 -2.84 14.68 -5.13
CA LEU A 84 -1.87 14.71 -4.03
C LEU A 84 -1.06 16.01 -4.01
N GLU A 85 -0.61 16.49 -5.16
CA GLU A 85 0.06 17.79 -5.30
C GLU A 85 -0.84 18.94 -4.80
N ARG A 86 -2.12 18.96 -5.18
CA ARG A 86 -3.09 19.96 -4.71
C ARG A 86 -3.34 19.89 -3.19
N VAL A 87 -3.41 18.69 -2.64
CA VAL A 87 -3.59 18.48 -1.19
C VAL A 87 -2.37 18.98 -0.43
N LEU A 88 -1.16 18.62 -0.86
CA LEU A 88 0.09 19.08 -0.25
C LEU A 88 0.26 20.59 -0.35
N GLU A 89 -0.07 21.20 -1.49
CA GLU A 89 -0.06 22.65 -1.61
C GLU A 89 -1.07 23.32 -0.67
N HIS A 90 -2.26 22.74 -0.46
CA HIS A 90 -3.26 23.30 0.44
C HIS A 90 -2.81 23.21 1.90
N ILE A 91 -2.21 22.09 2.30
CA ILE A 91 -1.64 21.91 3.63
C ILE A 91 -0.52 22.93 3.86
N ASN A 92 0.44 23.06 2.93
CA ASN A 92 1.54 24.02 3.05
C ASN A 92 1.09 25.49 3.07
N ARG A 93 0.02 25.84 2.35
CA ARG A 93 -0.57 27.20 2.41
C ARG A 93 -1.24 27.48 3.75
N ASN A 94 -1.89 26.49 4.36
CA ASN A 94 -2.53 26.64 5.67
C ASN A 94 -1.52 26.69 6.82
N GLU A 95 -0.44 25.90 6.75
CA GLU A 95 0.68 25.96 7.71
C GLU A 95 1.37 27.34 7.67
N ALA A 96 1.58 27.90 6.47
CA ALA A 96 2.16 29.23 6.30
C ALA A 96 1.24 30.37 6.79
N ALA A 97 -0.08 30.20 6.70
CA ALA A 97 -1.06 31.18 7.21
C ALA A 97 -1.25 31.11 8.73
N GLY A 98 -1.00 29.95 9.36
CA GLY A 98 -1.08 29.75 10.82
C GLY A 98 0.13 30.24 11.62
N ALA A 99 1.29 30.40 10.97
CA ALA A 99 2.54 30.80 11.63
C ALA A 99 2.69 32.32 11.89
N GLY A 100 1.68 33.12 11.53
CA GLY A 100 1.75 34.59 11.59
C GLY A 100 0.83 35.22 12.64
N LEU A 101 1.09 35.04 13.93
CA LEU A 101 0.74 36.05 14.95
C LEU A 101 1.49 35.82 16.28
N PRO A 102 2.54 36.61 16.61
CA PRO A 102 3.05 36.68 17.97
C PRO A 102 2.24 37.68 18.82
N LYS A 103 1.99 37.32 20.08
CA LYS A 103 1.64 38.26 21.16
C LYS A 103 2.89 38.91 21.73
#